data_AF-A0A536TIL0-F1
#
_entry.id   AF-A0A536TIL0-F1
#
_cell.length_a   1.000
_cell.length_b   1.000
_cell.length_c   1.000
_cell.angle_alpha   90.00
_cell.angle_beta   90.00
_cell.angle_gamma   90.00
#
_symmetry.space_group_name_H-M   'P 1'
#
loop_
_entity.id
_entity.type
_entity.pdbx_description
1 polymer ?
#
loop_
_entity_poly.entity_id
_entity_poly.type
_entity_poly.pdbx_seq_one_letter_code
_entity_poly.pdbx_strand_id
1 'polypeptide(L)'
;MASNTLIDLPPEIASRRHQMFPVLTEPEIARISRFGTVQHYPRGTRLFAAGEPGPGMFVVLKGAIAVSQRDGLGHVVPVVRHEPGGFSAEVGQLSGGYSLVDGHAEEDVDALLVPPAQLRALIIAEADLGERIVRALILRRVGLIASGASGPVLIGRPQSPQLLRLQNFLSRNGRPHQAIDPVQDSAAAALLEQYGAATGDVLAVCPDGSAVLNPSENALARCLGMLDSAEHNELFDVAVVGAGPAGLATAVYAASEGLHVVVLDCRSYGGQAGASARIENYLGFPTGISGQALAGRAFVQAQKFGAEIMIPAQAAALDCSKAGPSGELSLKLTDERRLRSKTVVIASGARYRRPAVERLSEFEGRGVSYWASAFEAKTCADAEVALVGGGNSAGQAAVFMAQYAIKVFMLIRGPSLAASMSRYLIDRINATPNIELRPYTELKELHGNREEGLSAVSWRNTRTGVEEKRPIRHVFLFVGADPETRWLEGCGVALDSHGFVLTGQATASLAAGHVPAPLESSVPGVFAVGDVRSGSVKRVGGAIGEGAAAVALIHQYLAAAPQSRQAAGTTPGLPDPSPLPDEHDRPGAKSHPSAQRLNPSS
;
A
#
# COMPACT_ATOMS: atom_id res chain seq x y z
N MET A 1 -35.13 24.00 2.03
CA MET A 1 -34.89 22.79 1.23
C MET A 1 -33.62 23.01 0.41
N ALA A 2 -32.46 22.84 1.03
CA ALA A 2 -31.19 22.95 0.32
C ALA A 2 -30.95 21.63 -0.42
N SER A 3 -30.84 21.72 -1.74
CA SER A 3 -30.53 20.60 -2.62
C SER A 3 -29.23 19.93 -2.16
N ASN A 4 -29.30 18.62 -1.97
CA ASN A 4 -28.26 17.75 -1.46
C ASN A 4 -27.21 17.53 -2.58
N THR A 5 -26.50 18.58 -3.01
CA THR A 5 -25.51 18.50 -4.10
C THR A 5 -24.23 17.87 -3.55
N LEU A 6 -24.29 16.55 -3.47
CA LEU A 6 -23.23 15.65 -3.02
C LEU A 6 -22.26 15.39 -4.17
N ILE A 7 -21.00 15.09 -3.83
CA ILE A 7 -19.94 14.65 -4.76
C ILE A 7 -20.50 13.83 -5.93
N ASP A 8 -20.15 14.22 -7.16
CA ASP A 8 -20.46 13.46 -8.37
C ASP A 8 -19.60 12.18 -8.39
N LEU A 9 -20.06 11.17 -7.64
CA LEU A 9 -19.39 9.88 -7.52
C LEU A 9 -19.80 8.99 -8.70
N PRO A 10 -18.88 8.17 -9.23
CA PRO A 10 -19.23 7.13 -10.20
C PRO A 10 -20.44 6.30 -9.73
N PRO A 11 -21.37 5.90 -10.61
CA PRO A 11 -22.62 5.23 -10.23
C PRO A 11 -22.43 4.00 -9.32
N GLU A 12 -21.38 3.23 -9.57
CA GLU A 12 -21.02 2.06 -8.76
C GLU A 12 -20.71 2.42 -7.30
N ILE A 13 -20.00 3.54 -7.07
CA ILE A 13 -19.67 4.03 -5.72
C ILE A 13 -20.90 4.68 -5.08
N ALA A 14 -21.65 5.48 -5.86
CA ALA A 14 -22.87 6.13 -5.39
C ALA A 14 -23.90 5.12 -4.84
N SER A 15 -24.04 3.96 -5.50
CA SER A 15 -24.93 2.88 -5.05
C SER A 15 -24.59 2.34 -3.64
N ARG A 16 -23.34 2.52 -3.19
CA ARG A 16 -22.82 2.04 -1.90
C ARG A 16 -22.75 3.13 -0.85
N ARG A 17 -23.38 4.30 -1.06
CA ARG A 17 -23.34 5.43 -0.12
C ARG A 17 -23.78 5.06 1.30
N HIS A 18 -24.79 4.20 1.44
CA HIS A 18 -25.24 3.69 2.76
C HIS A 18 -24.16 2.90 3.52
N GLN A 19 -23.20 2.29 2.80
CA GLN A 19 -22.04 1.60 3.40
C GLN A 19 -20.89 2.58 3.68
N MET A 20 -20.82 3.69 2.95
CA MET A 20 -19.85 4.76 3.20
C MET A 20 -20.24 5.57 4.45
N PHE A 21 -21.52 5.82 4.67
CA PHE A 21 -22.01 6.65 5.77
C PHE A 21 -23.08 5.92 6.58
N PRO A 22 -22.75 4.78 7.22
CA PRO A 22 -23.68 4.11 8.09
C PRO A 22 -23.94 4.95 9.34
N VAL A 23 -25.14 4.84 9.89
CA VAL A 23 -25.53 5.45 11.18
C VAL A 23 -25.46 4.36 12.25
N LEU A 24 -24.85 4.69 13.38
CA LEU A 24 -24.71 3.81 14.54
C LEU A 24 -25.94 3.98 15.45
N THR A 25 -26.41 2.87 16.02
CA THR A 25 -27.49 2.88 17.00
C THR A 25 -26.97 3.23 18.40
N GLU A 26 -27.83 3.67 19.32
CA GLU A 26 -27.44 3.99 20.70
C GLU A 26 -26.71 2.83 21.41
N PRO A 27 -27.14 1.56 21.31
CA PRO A 27 -26.39 0.43 21.87
C PRO A 27 -24.99 0.26 21.25
N GLU A 28 -24.83 0.56 19.97
CA GLU A 28 -23.52 0.50 19.29
C GLU A 28 -22.60 1.61 19.77
N ILE A 29 -23.12 2.83 19.93
CA ILE A 29 -22.38 3.96 20.49
C ILE A 29 -21.94 3.66 21.92
N ALA A 30 -22.81 3.06 22.74
CA ALA A 30 -22.47 2.63 24.09
C ALA A 30 -21.30 1.63 24.10
N ARG A 31 -21.28 0.66 23.17
CA ARG A 31 -20.16 -0.28 23.00
C ARG A 31 -18.87 0.44 22.58
N ILE A 32 -18.94 1.47 21.75
CA ILE A 32 -17.78 2.24 21.27
C ILE A 32 -17.24 3.18 22.36
N SER A 33 -18.08 3.67 23.28
CA SER A 33 -17.71 4.64 24.32
C SER A 33 -16.46 4.26 25.13
N ARG A 34 -16.21 2.97 25.36
CA ARG A 34 -15.03 2.47 26.10
C ARG A 34 -13.69 2.73 25.38
N PHE A 35 -13.72 3.06 24.09
CA PHE A 35 -12.54 3.31 23.25
C PHE A 35 -12.31 4.80 22.99
N GLY A 36 -13.15 5.69 23.51
CA GLY A 36 -13.05 7.11 23.20
C GLY A 36 -13.37 8.02 24.38
N THR A 37 -13.15 9.31 24.18
CA THR A 37 -13.48 10.35 25.14
C THR A 37 -14.48 11.31 24.53
N VAL A 38 -15.52 11.66 25.27
CA VAL A 38 -16.47 12.69 24.84
C VAL A 38 -15.77 14.05 24.89
N GLN A 39 -15.86 14.79 23.80
CA GLN A 39 -15.34 16.14 23.67
C GLN A 39 -16.43 17.07 23.14
N HIS A 40 -16.41 18.31 23.62
CA HIS A 40 -17.33 19.36 23.22
C HIS A 40 -16.64 20.31 22.25
N TYR A 41 -17.30 20.61 21.14
CA TYR A 41 -16.83 21.51 20.10
C TYR A 41 -17.89 22.58 19.84
N PRO A 42 -17.63 23.85 20.19
CA PRO A 42 -18.53 24.95 19.87
C PRO A 42 -18.73 25.08 18.35
N ARG A 43 -19.87 25.63 17.94
CA ARG A 43 -20.14 25.94 16.53
C ARG A 43 -18.98 26.71 15.87
N GLY A 44 -18.61 26.28 14.66
CA GLY A 44 -17.52 26.85 13.87
C GLY A 44 -16.15 26.26 14.19
N THR A 45 -16.01 25.43 15.23
CA THR A 45 -14.74 24.78 15.55
C THR A 45 -14.34 23.82 14.44
N ARG A 46 -13.06 23.85 14.05
CA ARG A 46 -12.45 22.89 13.12
C ARG A 46 -11.98 21.67 13.89
N LEU A 47 -12.57 20.51 13.63
CA LEU A 47 -12.25 19.26 14.33
C LEU A 47 -11.04 18.56 13.69
N PHE A 48 -10.93 18.65 12.36
CA PHE A 48 -9.82 18.12 11.57
C PHE A 48 -9.74 18.88 10.25
N ALA A 49 -8.55 18.92 9.65
CA ALA A 49 -8.29 19.66 8.42
C ALA A 49 -7.52 18.82 7.40
N ALA A 50 -7.81 19.03 6.13
CA ALA A 50 -7.06 18.41 5.05
C ALA A 50 -5.57 18.80 5.14
N GLY A 51 -4.67 17.82 5.03
CA GLY A 51 -3.23 18.08 5.11
C GLY A 51 -2.67 18.18 6.53
N GLU A 52 -3.47 17.94 7.57
CA GLU A 52 -3.02 17.88 8.97
C GLU A 52 -3.18 16.45 9.52
N PRO A 53 -2.34 16.01 10.49
CA PRO A 53 -2.52 14.74 11.19
C PRO A 53 -3.95 14.61 11.76
N GLY A 54 -4.64 13.50 11.44
CA GLY A 54 -6.00 13.28 11.91
C GLY A 54 -6.03 12.72 13.34
N PRO A 55 -6.81 13.29 14.27
CA PRO A 55 -6.80 12.91 15.68
C PRO A 55 -7.47 11.55 15.97
N GLY A 56 -8.15 10.96 14.98
CA GLY A 56 -8.86 9.69 15.12
C GLY A 56 -10.25 9.73 14.49
N MET A 57 -11.11 8.83 14.93
CA MET A 57 -12.50 8.76 14.50
C MET A 57 -13.39 9.57 15.44
N PHE A 58 -14.31 10.36 14.88
CA PHE A 58 -15.33 11.08 15.63
C PHE A 58 -16.68 10.41 15.46
N VAL A 59 -17.38 10.09 16.55
CA VAL A 59 -18.79 9.69 16.54
C VAL A 59 -19.63 10.83 17.09
N VAL A 60 -20.59 11.33 16.32
CA VAL A 60 -21.45 12.44 16.73
C VAL A 60 -22.48 11.95 17.74
N LEU A 61 -22.52 12.58 18.92
CA LEU A 61 -23.51 12.31 19.96
C LEU A 61 -24.62 13.37 19.96
N LYS A 62 -24.25 14.62 19.68
CA LYS A 62 -25.16 15.78 19.57
C LYS A 62 -24.63 16.76 18.53
N GLY A 63 -25.52 17.52 17.90
CA GLY A 63 -25.19 18.52 16.89
C GLY A 63 -24.86 17.90 15.54
N ALA A 64 -24.10 18.61 14.71
CA ALA A 64 -23.69 18.12 13.41
C ALA A 64 -22.27 18.53 13.03
N ILE A 65 -21.54 17.58 12.42
CA ILE A 65 -20.24 17.82 11.79
C ILE A 65 -20.45 17.87 10.28
N ALA A 66 -20.12 19.00 9.66
CA ALA A 66 -20.08 19.12 8.21
C ALA A 66 -18.67 18.75 7.71
N VAL A 67 -18.63 17.82 6.76
CA VAL A 67 -17.40 17.34 6.12
C VAL A 67 -17.35 17.87 4.70
N SER A 68 -16.24 18.50 4.35
CA SER A 68 -16.01 19.10 3.04
C SER A 68 -14.63 18.75 2.50
N GLN A 69 -14.47 18.88 1.18
CA GLN A 69 -13.21 18.74 0.48
C GLN A 69 -12.94 19.99 -0.34
N ARG A 70 -11.71 20.13 -0.84
CA ARG A 70 -11.36 21.17 -1.81
C ARG A 70 -11.15 20.55 -3.19
N ASP A 71 -11.68 21.21 -4.22
CA ASP A 71 -11.32 20.90 -5.61
C ASP A 71 -9.94 21.50 -5.96
N GLY A 72 -9.48 21.28 -7.19
CA GLY A 72 -8.16 21.73 -7.63
C GLY A 72 -8.02 23.24 -7.81
N LEU A 73 -9.14 23.98 -7.76
CA LEU A 73 -9.20 25.43 -7.78
C LEU A 73 -9.37 26.00 -6.36
N GLY A 74 -9.42 25.14 -5.34
CA GLY A 74 -9.56 25.51 -3.94
C GLY A 74 -11.01 25.75 -3.49
N HIS A 75 -12.01 25.47 -4.33
CA HIS A 75 -13.42 25.61 -3.94
C HIS A 75 -13.82 24.53 -2.95
N VAL A 76 -14.60 24.92 -1.95
CA VAL A 76 -15.12 24.01 -0.93
C VAL A 76 -16.31 23.24 -1.49
N VAL A 77 -16.20 21.91 -1.53
CA VAL A 77 -17.23 20.99 -2.00
C VAL A 77 -17.73 20.15 -0.81
N PRO A 78 -19.03 20.16 -0.48
CA PRO A 78 -19.59 19.31 0.57
C PRO A 78 -19.46 17.82 0.26
N VAL A 79 -19.09 17.02 1.27
CA VAL A 79 -18.96 15.55 1.18
C VAL A 79 -20.15 14.87 1.86
N VAL A 80 -20.38 15.21 3.12
CA VAL A 80 -21.43 14.66 3.97
C VAL A 80 -21.63 15.53 5.20
N ARG A 81 -22.84 15.51 5.76
CA ARG A 81 -23.15 16.03 7.09
C ARG A 81 -23.38 14.84 8.02
N HIS A 82 -22.61 14.75 9.10
CA HIS A 82 -22.79 13.75 10.14
C HIS A 82 -23.66 14.32 11.25
N GLU A 83 -24.82 13.69 11.44
CA GLU A 83 -25.77 13.92 12.54
C GLU A 83 -25.55 12.86 13.65
N PRO A 84 -26.27 12.90 14.79
CA PRO A 84 -26.10 11.92 15.85
C PRO A 84 -26.13 10.47 15.35
N GLY A 85 -25.16 9.67 15.80
CA GLY A 85 -24.89 8.31 15.33
C GLY A 85 -24.04 8.21 14.07
N GLY A 86 -23.84 9.30 13.33
CA GLY A 86 -22.86 9.37 12.25
C GLY A 86 -21.43 9.40 12.77
N PHE A 87 -20.48 8.87 11.99
CA PHE A 87 -19.06 8.96 12.33
C PHE A 87 -18.17 9.40 11.18
N SER A 88 -17.17 10.23 11.50
CA SER A 88 -16.14 10.72 10.58
C SER A 88 -14.80 10.02 10.81
N ALA A 89 -14.27 9.42 9.74
CA ALA A 89 -12.93 8.85 9.62
C ALA A 89 -12.75 8.28 8.21
N GLU A 90 -11.51 8.08 7.78
CA GLU A 90 -11.18 7.24 6.63
C GLU A 90 -9.94 6.37 6.96
N VAL A 91 -9.37 5.67 5.98
CA VAL A 91 -8.27 4.70 6.18
C VAL A 91 -7.09 5.30 6.96
N GLY A 92 -6.72 6.56 6.72
CA GLY A 92 -5.60 7.23 7.36
C GLY A 92 -5.68 7.26 8.90
N GLN A 93 -6.90 7.34 9.45
CA GLN A 93 -7.10 7.38 10.91
C GLN A 93 -6.75 6.06 11.62
N LEU A 94 -6.58 4.94 10.89
CA LEU A 94 -6.05 3.70 11.50
C LEU A 94 -4.61 3.85 12.00
N SER A 95 -3.85 4.78 11.42
CA SER A 95 -2.43 5.01 11.71
C SER A 95 -2.14 6.45 12.17
N GLY A 96 -3.15 7.28 12.39
CA GLY A 96 -2.96 8.71 12.71
C GLY A 96 -2.43 9.53 11.54
N GLY A 97 -2.61 9.03 10.32
CA GLY A 97 -2.19 9.71 9.10
C GLY A 97 -2.99 11.00 8.85
N TYR A 98 -2.54 11.75 7.84
CA TYR A 98 -3.13 13.04 7.51
C TYR A 98 -4.57 12.89 7.03
N SER A 99 -5.44 13.78 7.51
CA SER A 99 -6.80 13.91 7.03
C SER A 99 -6.79 14.37 5.57
N LEU A 100 -7.70 13.80 4.78
CA LEU A 100 -7.91 14.23 3.39
C LEU A 100 -8.97 15.33 3.32
N VAL A 101 -9.95 15.30 4.21
CA VAL A 101 -11.10 16.21 4.21
C VAL A 101 -11.03 17.18 5.39
N ASP A 102 -11.75 18.28 5.27
CA ASP A 102 -12.01 19.23 6.35
C ASP A 102 -13.27 18.83 7.12
N GLY A 103 -13.27 19.03 8.43
CA GLY A 103 -14.42 18.80 9.30
C GLY A 103 -14.65 19.94 10.26
N HIS A 104 -15.86 20.50 10.27
CA HIS A 104 -16.23 21.59 11.15
C HIS A 104 -17.55 21.33 11.88
N ALA A 105 -17.64 21.83 13.11
CA ALA A 105 -18.86 21.85 13.88
C ALA A 105 -19.82 22.87 13.26
N GLU A 106 -20.92 22.41 12.67
CA GLU A 106 -21.93 23.29 12.06
C GLU A 106 -22.89 23.88 13.12
N GLU A 107 -23.00 23.15 14.22
CA GLU A 107 -23.72 23.46 15.47
C GLU A 107 -22.77 23.22 16.66
N ASP A 108 -23.23 23.42 17.89
CA ASP A 108 -22.49 22.92 19.05
C ASP A 108 -22.53 21.38 19.05
N VAL A 109 -21.35 20.75 19.01
CA VAL A 109 -21.19 19.31 18.83
C VAL A 109 -20.63 18.68 20.10
N ASP A 110 -21.29 17.63 20.57
CA ASP A 110 -20.67 16.66 21.47
C ASP A 110 -20.31 15.43 20.63
N ALA A 111 -19.03 15.06 20.61
CA ALA A 111 -18.54 13.93 19.84
C ALA A 111 -17.63 13.03 20.69
N LEU A 112 -17.76 11.73 20.50
CA LEU A 112 -16.83 10.75 21.02
C LEU A 112 -15.61 10.69 20.09
N LEU A 113 -14.46 11.16 20.56
CA LEU A 113 -13.19 11.01 19.87
C LEU A 113 -12.56 9.66 20.23
N VAL A 114 -12.32 8.83 19.22
CA VAL A 114 -11.64 7.54 19.30
C VAL A 114 -10.26 7.67 18.63
N PRO A 115 -9.16 7.79 19.40
CA PRO A 115 -7.81 7.93 18.85
C PRO A 115 -7.37 6.72 18.00
N PRO A 116 -6.35 6.84 17.12
CA PRO A 116 -5.94 5.78 16.20
C PRO A 116 -5.69 4.41 16.86
N ALA A 117 -4.95 4.38 17.97
CA ALA A 117 -4.68 3.14 18.70
C ALA A 117 -5.97 2.49 19.24
N GLN A 118 -6.89 3.31 19.75
CA GLN A 118 -8.18 2.84 20.27
C GLN A 118 -9.16 2.45 19.14
N LEU A 119 -9.07 3.09 17.97
CA LEU A 119 -9.82 2.70 16.79
C LEU A 119 -9.42 1.30 16.33
N ARG A 120 -8.12 0.98 16.30
CA ARG A 120 -7.65 -0.38 16.03
C ARG A 120 -8.16 -1.38 17.07
N ALA A 121 -8.06 -1.03 18.36
CA ALA A 121 -8.57 -1.86 19.45
C ALA A 121 -10.08 -2.12 19.33
N LEU A 122 -10.88 -1.09 19.02
CA LEU A 122 -12.31 -1.19 18.75
C LEU A 122 -12.62 -2.17 17.63
N ILE A 123 -11.95 -2.04 16.48
CA ILE A 123 -12.17 -2.89 15.31
C ILE A 123 -11.83 -4.36 15.59
N ILE A 124 -10.86 -4.61 16.48
CA ILE A 124 -10.47 -5.96 16.88
C ILE A 124 -11.46 -6.53 17.90
N ALA A 125 -11.84 -5.75 18.91
CA ALA A 125 -12.72 -6.20 19.99
C ALA A 125 -14.19 -6.40 19.54
N GLU A 126 -14.68 -5.57 18.61
CA GLU A 126 -16.06 -5.58 18.16
C GLU A 126 -16.15 -6.02 16.71
N ALA A 127 -16.23 -7.33 16.45
CA ALA A 127 -16.11 -7.88 15.09
C ALA A 127 -17.15 -7.32 14.10
N ASP A 128 -18.42 -7.22 14.50
CA ASP A 128 -19.55 -6.73 13.70
C ASP A 128 -19.42 -5.23 13.39
N LEU A 129 -19.09 -4.42 14.40
CA LEU A 129 -18.87 -2.98 14.24
C LEU A 129 -17.58 -2.70 13.46
N GLY A 130 -16.52 -3.44 13.76
CA GLY A 130 -15.24 -3.36 13.09
C GLY A 130 -15.35 -3.64 11.59
N GLU A 131 -16.14 -4.63 11.18
CA GLU A 131 -16.41 -4.89 9.78
C GLU A 131 -17.09 -3.69 9.09
N ARG A 132 -18.15 -3.14 9.71
CA ARG A 132 -18.88 -1.98 9.17
C ARG A 132 -18.01 -0.72 9.10
N ILE A 133 -17.23 -0.45 10.14
CA ILE A 133 -16.33 0.70 10.20
C ILE A 133 -15.27 0.57 9.11
N VAL A 134 -14.50 -0.53 9.07
CA VAL A 134 -13.44 -0.73 8.06
C VAL A 134 -13.99 -0.67 6.65
N ARG A 135 -15.17 -1.25 6.39
CA ARG A 135 -15.84 -1.15 5.09
C ARG A 135 -16.13 0.30 4.72
N ALA A 136 -16.65 1.10 5.65
CA ALA A 136 -16.89 2.51 5.44
C ALA A 136 -15.59 3.28 5.15
N LEU A 137 -14.52 3.04 5.91
CA LEU A 137 -13.20 3.68 5.70
C LEU A 137 -12.66 3.39 4.29
N ILE A 138 -12.69 2.12 3.86
CA ILE A 138 -12.22 1.70 2.53
C ILE A 138 -13.05 2.37 1.43
N LEU A 139 -14.39 2.37 1.55
CA LEU A 139 -15.24 2.96 0.53
C LEU A 139 -15.10 4.48 0.45
N ARG A 140 -14.92 5.16 1.59
CA ARG A 140 -14.61 6.60 1.64
C ARG A 140 -13.30 6.89 0.91
N ARG A 141 -12.25 6.11 1.17
CA ARG A 141 -10.97 6.23 0.47
C ARG A 141 -11.12 6.03 -1.05
N VAL A 142 -11.87 5.02 -1.48
CA VAL A 142 -12.15 4.78 -2.90
C VAL A 142 -12.94 5.94 -3.52
N GLY A 143 -13.93 6.48 -2.82
CA GLY A 143 -14.70 7.65 -3.27
C GLY A 143 -13.85 8.90 -3.43
N LEU A 144 -12.94 9.17 -2.49
CA LEU A 144 -11.99 10.29 -2.57
C LEU A 144 -11.01 10.12 -3.73
N ILE A 145 -10.48 8.91 -3.94
CA ILE A 145 -9.61 8.63 -5.10
C ILE A 145 -10.36 8.87 -6.42
N ALA A 146 -11.62 8.43 -6.50
CA ALA A 146 -12.43 8.58 -7.70
C ALA A 146 -12.80 10.03 -8.00
N SER A 147 -13.07 10.86 -6.98
CA SER A 147 -13.33 12.29 -7.17
C SER A 147 -12.06 13.10 -7.44
N GLY A 148 -10.89 12.59 -7.02
CA GLY A 148 -9.60 13.29 -7.08
C GLY A 148 -9.49 14.51 -6.16
N ALA A 149 -10.61 14.96 -5.57
CA ALA A 149 -10.68 16.04 -4.60
C ALA A 149 -10.06 15.60 -3.27
N SER A 150 -9.50 16.55 -2.50
CA SER A 150 -8.74 16.29 -1.25
C SER A 150 -7.28 15.81 -1.40
N GLY A 151 -6.74 15.85 -2.61
CA GLY A 151 -5.35 15.48 -2.92
C GLY A 151 -4.47 16.68 -3.28
N PRO A 152 -3.18 16.47 -3.62
CA PRO A 152 -2.41 17.52 -4.24
C PRO A 152 -2.96 17.84 -5.65
N VAL A 153 -2.77 19.09 -6.05
CA VAL A 153 -3.06 19.56 -7.40
C VAL A 153 -1.75 19.60 -8.18
N LEU A 154 -1.67 18.80 -9.24
CA LEU A 154 -0.52 18.77 -10.13
C LEU A 154 -0.80 19.66 -11.35
N ILE A 155 -0.03 20.72 -11.51
CA ILE A 155 -0.17 21.65 -12.63
C ILE A 155 0.98 21.42 -13.59
N GLY A 156 0.66 21.02 -14.83
CA GLY A 156 1.66 20.74 -15.85
C GLY A 156 1.02 20.25 -17.14
N ARG A 157 1.80 20.25 -18.22
CA ARG A 157 1.28 19.82 -19.54
C ARG A 157 0.85 18.35 -19.49
N PRO A 158 -0.31 18.01 -20.07
CA PRO A 158 -0.72 16.63 -20.29
C PRO A 158 0.40 15.85 -20.98
N GLN A 159 0.56 14.58 -20.59
CA GLN A 159 1.57 13.67 -21.16
C GLN A 159 3.04 14.02 -20.88
N SER A 160 3.34 15.12 -20.17
CA SER A 160 4.72 15.38 -19.75
C SER A 160 5.23 14.23 -18.86
N PRO A 161 6.45 13.70 -19.09
CA PRO A 161 6.97 12.55 -18.34
C PRO A 161 6.96 12.77 -16.83
N GLN A 162 7.22 14.01 -16.41
CA GLN A 162 7.24 14.41 -15.01
C GLN A 162 5.85 14.35 -14.37
N LEU A 163 4.80 14.84 -15.06
CA LEU A 163 3.43 14.78 -14.55
C LEU A 163 2.97 13.33 -14.43
N LEU A 164 3.20 12.54 -15.48
CA LEU A 164 2.81 11.13 -15.50
C LEU A 164 3.51 10.33 -14.38
N ARG A 165 4.79 10.63 -14.10
CA ARG A 165 5.55 10.02 -12.99
C ARG A 165 4.89 10.26 -11.64
N LEU A 166 4.53 11.51 -11.33
CA LEU A 166 3.89 11.88 -10.06
C LEU A 166 2.47 11.33 -9.95
N GLN A 167 1.67 11.39 -11.02
CA GLN A 167 0.33 10.80 -11.04
C GLN A 167 0.36 9.28 -10.80
N ASN A 168 1.33 8.58 -11.40
CA ASN A 168 1.53 7.15 -11.18
C ASN A 168 1.89 6.85 -9.72
N PHE A 169 2.84 7.60 -9.14
CA PHE A 169 3.19 7.48 -7.72
C PHE A 169 1.98 7.64 -6.79
N LEU A 170 1.16 8.69 -6.99
CA LEU A 170 -0.03 8.95 -6.17
C LEU A 170 -1.09 7.85 -6.35
N SER A 171 -1.36 7.46 -7.60
CA SER A 171 -2.34 6.43 -7.93
C SER A 171 -1.98 5.08 -7.32
N ARG A 172 -0.70 4.68 -7.40
CA ARG A 172 -0.20 3.43 -6.83
C ARG A 172 -0.22 3.41 -5.30
N ASN A 173 -0.19 4.57 -4.66
CA ASN A 173 -0.32 4.71 -3.21
C ASN A 173 -1.75 5.02 -2.74
N GLY A 174 -2.76 4.97 -3.63
CA GLY A 174 -4.15 5.25 -3.26
C GLY A 174 -4.34 6.67 -2.73
N ARG A 175 -3.57 7.63 -3.26
CA ARG A 175 -3.67 9.05 -2.93
C ARG A 175 -4.56 9.75 -3.96
N PRO A 176 -5.68 10.38 -3.55
CA PRO A 176 -6.44 11.24 -4.44
C PRO A 176 -5.52 12.36 -4.94
N HIS A 177 -5.76 12.84 -6.15
CA HIS A 177 -5.03 13.96 -6.74
C HIS A 177 -5.79 14.52 -7.95
N GLN A 178 -5.46 15.74 -8.32
CA GLN A 178 -5.94 16.37 -9.54
C GLN A 178 -4.77 16.73 -10.45
N ALA A 179 -5.03 16.77 -11.76
CA ALA A 179 -4.09 17.27 -12.74
C ALA A 179 -4.77 18.36 -13.56
N ILE A 180 -4.16 19.55 -13.62
CA ILE A 180 -4.68 20.70 -14.35
C ILE A 180 -3.74 21.04 -15.50
N ASP A 181 -4.29 21.16 -16.70
CA ASP A 181 -3.57 21.59 -17.89
C ASP A 181 -3.47 23.13 -17.90
N PRO A 182 -2.27 23.72 -17.78
CA PRO A 182 -2.10 25.17 -17.81
C PRO A 182 -2.44 25.79 -19.18
N VAL A 183 -2.58 25.00 -20.25
CA VAL A 183 -3.04 25.51 -21.55
C VAL A 183 -4.55 25.80 -21.53
N GLN A 184 -5.30 25.07 -20.71
CA GLN A 184 -6.75 25.21 -20.59
C GLN A 184 -7.20 26.05 -19.40
N ASP A 185 -6.30 26.32 -18.45
CA ASP A 185 -6.59 27.06 -17.23
C ASP A 185 -5.59 28.22 -17.02
N SER A 186 -6.10 29.46 -17.09
CA SER A 186 -5.28 30.68 -16.99
C SER A 186 -4.74 30.93 -15.58
N ALA A 187 -5.45 30.49 -14.53
CA ALA A 187 -4.97 30.61 -13.16
C ALA A 187 -3.81 29.64 -12.91
N ALA A 188 -3.92 28.42 -13.45
CA ALA A 188 -2.84 27.44 -13.41
C ALA A 188 -1.60 27.89 -14.20
N ALA A 189 -1.79 28.54 -15.36
CA ALA A 189 -0.71 29.15 -16.12
C ALA A 189 0.00 30.27 -15.34
N ALA A 190 -0.77 31.18 -14.73
CA ALA A 190 -0.22 32.28 -13.93
C ALA A 190 0.57 31.76 -12.72
N LEU A 191 0.10 30.68 -12.08
CA LEU A 191 0.81 30.08 -10.95
C LEU A 191 2.14 29.46 -11.38
N LEU A 192 2.21 28.80 -12.55
CA LEU A 192 3.48 28.30 -13.09
C LEU A 192 4.47 29.44 -13.37
N GLU A 193 3.99 30.54 -13.96
CA GLU A 193 4.82 31.72 -14.24
C GLU A 193 5.35 32.36 -12.95
N GLN A 194 4.50 32.51 -11.93
CA GLN A 194 4.89 33.04 -10.63
C GLN A 194 6.00 32.24 -9.96
N TYR A 195 6.00 30.91 -10.13
CA TYR A 195 7.02 30.01 -9.60
C TYR A 195 8.24 29.85 -10.52
N GLY A 196 8.29 30.57 -11.65
CA GLY A 196 9.42 30.54 -12.59
C GLY A 196 9.58 29.18 -13.30
N ALA A 197 8.49 28.45 -13.52
CA ALA A 197 8.51 27.12 -14.11
C ALA A 197 8.96 27.15 -15.58
N ALA A 198 9.85 26.24 -15.96
CA ALA A 198 10.25 26.03 -17.34
C ALA A 198 9.23 25.19 -18.12
N THR A 199 9.39 25.12 -19.44
CA THR A 199 8.55 24.24 -20.27
C THR A 199 8.73 22.78 -19.86
N GLY A 200 7.65 22.13 -19.42
CA GLY A 200 7.64 20.73 -19.01
C GLY A 200 7.82 20.50 -17.50
N ASP A 201 8.06 21.57 -16.73
CA ASP A 201 7.99 21.49 -15.27
C ASP A 201 6.57 21.23 -14.79
N VAL A 202 6.48 20.67 -13.57
CA VAL A 202 5.23 20.40 -12.89
C VAL A 202 5.26 21.08 -11.53
N LEU A 203 4.26 21.90 -11.24
CA LEU A 203 4.06 22.46 -9.91
C LEU A 203 3.07 21.56 -9.15
N ALA A 204 3.45 21.10 -7.96
CA ALA A 204 2.54 20.38 -7.07
C ALA A 204 2.09 21.29 -5.93
N VAL A 205 0.80 21.56 -5.83
CA VAL A 205 0.19 22.27 -4.70
C VAL A 205 -0.37 21.24 -3.73
N CYS A 206 0.10 21.25 -2.50
CA CYS A 206 -0.28 20.29 -1.47
C CYS A 206 -1.54 20.75 -0.72
N PRO A 207 -2.24 19.84 -0.01
CA PRO A 207 -3.48 20.18 0.69
C PRO A 207 -3.34 21.29 1.74
N ASP A 208 -2.15 21.47 2.32
CA ASP A 208 -1.82 22.54 3.26
C ASP A 208 -1.59 23.92 2.59
N GLY A 209 -1.66 23.97 1.25
CA GLY A 209 -1.42 25.17 0.44
C GLY A 209 0.04 25.40 0.06
N SER A 210 0.98 24.59 0.55
CA SER A 210 2.37 24.66 0.11
C SER A 210 2.49 24.23 -1.35
N ALA A 211 3.42 24.84 -2.10
CA ALA A 211 3.65 24.50 -3.50
C ALA A 211 5.12 24.16 -3.72
N VAL A 212 5.37 23.07 -4.45
CA VAL A 212 6.71 22.56 -4.74
C VAL A 212 6.87 22.44 -6.25
N LEU A 213 7.85 23.14 -6.80
CA LEU A 213 8.19 23.05 -8.22
C LEU A 213 9.02 21.78 -8.47
N ASN A 214 8.60 21.01 -9.46
CA ASN A 214 9.26 19.80 -9.95
C ASN A 214 9.67 18.80 -8.83
N PRO A 215 8.75 18.39 -7.93
CA PRO A 215 9.10 17.63 -6.74
C PRO A 215 9.57 16.21 -7.08
N SER A 216 10.50 15.68 -6.27
CA SER A 216 10.74 14.24 -6.21
C SER A 216 9.55 13.51 -5.58
N GLU A 217 9.46 12.17 -5.75
CA GLU A 217 8.43 11.37 -5.07
C GLU A 217 8.53 11.51 -3.54
N ASN A 218 9.75 11.58 -2.99
CA ASN A 218 10.00 11.80 -1.56
C ASN A 218 9.53 13.19 -1.10
N ALA A 219 9.82 14.25 -1.87
CA ALA A 219 9.39 15.60 -1.53
C ALA A 219 7.87 15.71 -1.52
N LEU A 220 7.21 15.15 -2.55
CA LEU A 220 5.75 15.10 -2.61
C LEU A 220 5.16 14.26 -1.46
N ALA A 221 5.76 13.12 -1.13
CA ALA A 221 5.31 12.27 -0.03
C ALA A 221 5.35 12.97 1.34
N ARG A 222 6.42 13.74 1.63
CA ARG A 222 6.52 14.55 2.85
C ARG A 222 5.42 15.62 2.89
N CYS A 223 5.21 16.28 1.76
CA CYS A 223 4.15 17.28 1.60
C CYS A 223 2.74 16.72 1.90
N LEU A 224 2.54 15.42 1.65
CA LEU A 224 1.28 14.71 1.88
C LEU A 224 1.20 14.01 3.24
N GLY A 225 2.20 14.19 4.11
CA GLY A 225 2.29 13.48 5.39
C GLY A 225 2.38 11.96 5.26
N MET A 226 2.86 11.46 4.12
CA MET A 226 3.10 10.02 3.90
C MET A 226 4.41 9.56 4.57
N LEU A 227 5.35 10.49 4.72
CA LEU A 227 6.62 10.28 5.39
C LEU A 227 6.75 11.33 6.47
N ASP A 228 6.96 10.88 7.70
CA ASP A 228 7.47 11.77 8.74
C ASP A 228 8.95 12.10 8.49
N SER A 229 9.40 13.15 9.20
CA SER A 229 10.82 13.49 9.31
C SER A 229 11.39 13.08 10.67
N ALA A 230 10.63 12.31 11.46
CA ALA A 230 11.02 11.94 12.82
C ALA A 230 12.09 10.84 12.79
N GLU A 231 12.98 10.88 13.78
CA GLU A 231 13.87 9.74 14.07
C GLU A 231 13.08 8.65 14.79
N HIS A 232 13.18 7.43 14.28
CA HIS A 232 12.56 6.24 14.86
C HIS A 232 13.60 5.50 15.70
N ASN A 233 13.62 5.78 17.01
CA ASN A 233 14.61 5.23 17.95
C ASN A 233 14.17 3.92 18.63
N GLU A 234 12.94 3.51 18.37
CA GLU A 234 12.36 2.26 18.87
C GLU A 234 12.97 1.02 18.23
N LEU A 235 12.89 -0.09 18.96
CA LEU A 235 13.38 -1.39 18.52
C LEU A 235 12.19 -2.22 18.05
N PHE A 236 12.02 -2.34 16.74
CA PHE A 236 10.98 -3.17 16.14
C PHE A 236 11.27 -4.66 16.38
N ASP A 237 10.23 -5.47 16.55
CA ASP A 237 10.40 -6.92 16.53
C ASP A 237 10.75 -7.42 15.13
N VAL A 238 10.12 -6.81 14.10
CA VAL A 238 10.32 -7.16 12.70
C VAL A 238 10.37 -5.91 11.82
N ALA A 239 11.44 -5.78 11.02
CA ALA A 239 11.47 -4.85 9.91
C ALA A 239 11.33 -5.60 8.57
N VAL A 240 10.30 -5.27 7.81
CA VAL A 240 10.00 -5.86 6.50
C VAL A 240 10.46 -4.91 5.39
N VAL A 241 11.41 -5.34 4.57
CA VAL A 241 11.94 -4.53 3.46
C VAL A 241 11.28 -4.95 2.16
N GLY A 242 10.27 -4.19 1.74
CA GLY A 242 9.45 -4.36 0.54
C GLY A 242 7.97 -4.50 0.87
N ALA A 243 7.10 -3.70 0.26
CA ALA A 243 5.64 -3.75 0.45
C ALA A 243 4.92 -4.45 -0.72
N GLY A 244 5.58 -5.42 -1.36
CA GLY A 244 4.94 -6.36 -2.30
C GLY A 244 4.01 -7.35 -1.59
N PRO A 245 3.40 -8.30 -2.31
CA PRO A 245 2.50 -9.29 -1.70
C PRO A 245 3.14 -10.09 -0.54
N ALA A 246 4.42 -10.46 -0.65
CA ALA A 246 5.12 -11.17 0.41
C ALA A 246 5.30 -10.31 1.67
N GLY A 247 5.73 -9.06 1.50
CA GLY A 247 5.96 -8.16 2.62
C GLY A 247 4.66 -7.70 3.29
N LEU A 248 3.63 -7.40 2.51
CA LEU A 248 2.30 -7.09 3.07
C LEU A 248 1.70 -8.29 3.81
N ALA A 249 1.87 -9.51 3.30
CA ALA A 249 1.46 -10.72 4.02
C ALA A 249 2.23 -10.87 5.34
N THR A 250 3.55 -10.72 5.30
CA THR A 250 4.40 -10.73 6.51
C THR A 250 3.90 -9.71 7.54
N ALA A 251 3.63 -8.48 7.10
CA ALA A 251 3.18 -7.40 7.98
C ALA A 251 1.81 -7.69 8.61
N VAL A 252 0.86 -8.19 7.83
CA VAL A 252 -0.47 -8.59 8.34
C VAL A 252 -0.34 -9.66 9.41
N TYR A 253 0.38 -10.74 9.12
CA TYR A 253 0.49 -11.87 10.03
C TYR A 253 1.27 -11.47 11.30
N ALA A 254 2.44 -10.83 11.15
CA ALA A 254 3.27 -10.41 12.27
C ALA A 254 2.54 -9.43 13.21
N ALA A 255 1.91 -8.40 12.66
CA ALA A 255 1.17 -7.43 13.47
C ALA A 255 -0.07 -8.06 14.13
N SER A 256 -0.75 -8.99 13.44
CA SER A 256 -1.91 -9.70 14.02
C SER A 256 -1.54 -10.62 15.19
N GLU A 257 -0.28 -11.09 15.24
CA GLU A 257 0.27 -11.90 16.32
C GLU A 257 0.95 -11.04 17.41
N GLY A 258 0.80 -9.72 17.34
CA GLY A 258 1.23 -8.78 18.38
C GLY A 258 2.69 -8.33 18.29
N LEU A 259 3.38 -8.63 17.19
CA LEU A 259 4.73 -8.11 16.95
C LEU A 259 4.68 -6.62 16.58
N HIS A 260 5.67 -5.85 17.02
CA HIS A 260 5.88 -4.48 16.58
C HIS A 260 6.59 -4.47 15.22
N VAL A 261 5.89 -4.02 14.18
CA VAL A 261 6.28 -4.19 12.77
C VAL A 261 6.44 -2.86 12.06
N VAL A 262 7.57 -2.69 11.37
CA VAL A 262 7.76 -1.64 10.36
C VAL A 262 7.92 -2.25 8.96
N VAL A 263 7.30 -1.65 7.96
CA VAL A 263 7.38 -2.03 6.55
C VAL A 263 7.93 -0.87 5.75
N LEU A 264 8.95 -1.13 4.94
CA LEU A 264 9.62 -0.14 4.11
C LEU A 264 9.37 -0.47 2.64
N ASP A 265 8.98 0.50 1.83
CA ASP A 265 8.98 0.35 0.36
C ASP A 265 9.43 1.64 -0.30
N CYS A 266 10.30 1.53 -1.31
CA CYS A 266 10.90 2.69 -1.94
C CYS A 266 9.93 3.51 -2.79
N ARG A 267 8.72 3.01 -3.09
CA ARG A 267 7.82 3.70 -4.01
C ARG A 267 6.33 3.51 -3.72
N SER A 268 5.85 2.29 -3.53
CA SER A 268 4.41 2.03 -3.41
C SER A 268 4.10 0.63 -2.90
N TYR A 269 3.04 0.49 -2.10
CA TYR A 269 2.53 -0.83 -1.74
C TYR A 269 2.06 -1.62 -2.97
N GLY A 270 2.04 -2.95 -2.83
CA GLY A 270 1.69 -3.91 -3.87
C GLY A 270 2.85 -4.37 -4.75
N GLY A 271 4.01 -3.70 -4.70
CA GLY A 271 5.19 -4.08 -5.49
C GLY A 271 4.85 -4.24 -6.98
N GLN A 272 5.51 -5.18 -7.67
CA GLN A 272 5.20 -5.46 -9.08
C GLN A 272 3.76 -5.95 -9.30
N ALA A 273 3.25 -6.79 -8.40
CA ALA A 273 1.91 -7.34 -8.51
C ALA A 273 0.82 -6.25 -8.51
N GLY A 274 1.03 -5.16 -7.76
CA GLY A 274 0.13 -4.00 -7.72
C GLY A 274 -0.15 -3.37 -9.09
N ALA A 275 0.81 -3.46 -10.01
CA ALA A 275 0.66 -2.93 -11.37
C ALA A 275 -0.10 -3.89 -12.32
N SER A 276 -0.44 -5.11 -11.88
CA SER A 276 -1.21 -6.04 -12.69
C SER A 276 -2.66 -5.60 -12.81
N ALA A 277 -3.15 -5.47 -14.05
CA ALA A 277 -4.54 -5.10 -14.33
C ALA A 277 -5.54 -6.15 -13.80
N ARG A 278 -5.21 -7.45 -13.90
CA ARG A 278 -6.07 -8.53 -13.43
C ARG A 278 -5.27 -9.80 -13.10
N ILE A 279 -5.49 -10.31 -11.90
CA ILE A 279 -4.93 -11.56 -11.38
C ILE A 279 -6.08 -12.56 -11.26
N GLU A 280 -6.11 -13.55 -12.16
CA GLU A 280 -7.16 -14.59 -12.20
C GLU A 280 -6.76 -15.90 -11.52
N ASN A 281 -5.46 -16.09 -11.30
CA ASN A 281 -4.90 -17.30 -10.68
C ASN A 281 -4.64 -17.13 -9.18
N TYR A 282 -5.40 -16.24 -8.51
CA TYR A 282 -5.37 -16.08 -7.06
C TYR A 282 -6.67 -16.61 -6.45
N LEU A 283 -6.53 -17.58 -5.55
CA LEU A 283 -7.66 -18.30 -4.96
C LEU A 283 -8.60 -17.36 -4.20
N GLY A 284 -9.91 -17.62 -4.31
CA GLY A 284 -10.95 -16.82 -3.65
C GLY A 284 -11.54 -15.70 -4.52
N PHE A 285 -10.96 -15.43 -5.70
CA PHE A 285 -11.46 -14.42 -6.64
C PHE A 285 -11.82 -15.08 -7.98
N PRO A 286 -13.02 -15.68 -8.11
CA PRO A 286 -13.41 -16.45 -9.29
C PRO A 286 -13.47 -15.62 -10.58
N THR A 287 -13.70 -14.30 -10.46
CA THR A 287 -13.66 -13.35 -11.57
C THR A 287 -12.32 -12.61 -11.65
N GLY A 288 -11.32 -13.02 -10.87
CA GLY A 288 -10.06 -12.32 -10.69
C GLY A 288 -10.18 -10.99 -9.91
N ILE A 289 -9.03 -10.40 -9.59
CA ILE A 289 -8.92 -9.13 -8.88
C ILE A 289 -7.75 -8.32 -9.45
N SER A 290 -7.84 -6.99 -9.50
CA SER A 290 -6.67 -6.18 -9.89
C SER A 290 -5.59 -6.25 -8.82
N GLY A 291 -4.33 -6.14 -9.25
CA GLY A 291 -3.19 -6.10 -8.34
C GLY A 291 -3.30 -5.00 -7.30
N GLN A 292 -3.68 -3.79 -7.73
CA GLN A 292 -3.86 -2.64 -6.88
C GLN A 292 -4.97 -2.87 -5.82
N ALA A 293 -6.08 -3.50 -6.19
CA ALA A 293 -7.16 -3.79 -5.26
C ALA A 293 -6.75 -4.87 -4.23
N LEU A 294 -6.04 -5.91 -4.67
CA LEU A 294 -5.51 -6.94 -3.78
C LEU A 294 -4.53 -6.34 -2.77
N ALA A 295 -3.56 -5.56 -3.26
CA ALA A 295 -2.55 -4.91 -2.43
C ALA A 295 -3.14 -3.85 -1.50
N GLY A 296 -4.06 -3.02 -1.98
CA GLY A 296 -4.73 -2.00 -1.17
C GLY A 296 -5.51 -2.59 0.00
N ARG A 297 -6.17 -3.74 -0.20
CA ARG A 297 -6.84 -4.48 0.89
C ARG A 297 -5.84 -4.98 1.94
N ALA A 298 -4.72 -5.56 1.50
CA ALA A 298 -3.67 -6.03 2.40
C ALA A 298 -3.00 -4.88 3.15
N PHE A 299 -2.78 -3.73 2.50
CA PHE A 299 -2.26 -2.51 3.12
C PHE A 299 -3.17 -2.03 4.26
N VAL A 300 -4.48 -1.90 4.01
CA VAL A 300 -5.46 -1.52 5.05
C VAL A 300 -5.50 -2.56 6.17
N GLN A 301 -5.39 -3.85 5.86
CA GLN A 301 -5.37 -4.90 6.85
C GLN A 301 -4.13 -4.83 7.75
N ALA A 302 -2.95 -4.56 7.19
CA ALA A 302 -1.72 -4.37 7.95
C ALA A 302 -1.83 -3.16 8.89
N GLN A 303 -2.33 -2.02 8.40
CA GLN A 303 -2.57 -0.84 9.23
C GLN A 303 -3.60 -1.08 10.33
N LYS A 304 -4.68 -1.83 10.04
CA LYS A 304 -5.68 -2.24 11.03
C LYS A 304 -5.03 -2.98 12.21
N PHE A 305 -4.05 -3.85 11.95
CA PHE A 305 -3.32 -4.58 13.00
C PHE A 305 -2.19 -3.76 13.64
N GLY A 306 -1.92 -2.56 13.15
CA GLY A 306 -0.93 -1.65 13.72
C GLY A 306 0.46 -1.74 13.11
N ALA A 307 0.62 -2.41 11.96
CA ALA A 307 1.87 -2.34 11.22
C ALA A 307 2.13 -0.90 10.75
N GLU A 308 3.34 -0.41 10.99
CA GLU A 308 3.81 0.88 10.52
C GLU A 308 4.35 0.73 9.11
N ILE A 309 3.87 1.53 8.16
CA ILE A 309 4.22 1.38 6.75
C ILE A 309 4.78 2.70 6.24
N MET A 310 6.08 2.73 5.98
CA MET A 310 6.80 3.90 5.49
C MET A 310 6.99 3.81 3.98
N ILE A 311 6.30 4.68 3.24
CA ILE A 311 6.38 4.74 1.78
C ILE A 311 6.35 6.19 1.32
N PRO A 312 7.32 6.66 0.53
CA PRO A 312 8.53 5.95 0.06
C PRO A 312 9.66 5.93 1.11
N ALA A 313 10.14 4.75 1.49
CA ALA A 313 11.33 4.56 2.30
C ALA A 313 12.21 3.46 1.68
N GLN A 314 13.37 3.84 1.15
CA GLN A 314 14.29 2.92 0.50
C GLN A 314 15.40 2.48 1.46
N ALA A 315 15.53 1.18 1.69
CA ALA A 315 16.69 0.60 2.35
C ALA A 315 17.94 0.78 1.48
N ALA A 316 19.00 1.34 2.07
CA ALA A 316 20.30 1.54 1.45
C ALA A 316 21.31 0.47 1.86
N ALA A 317 21.30 0.08 3.13
CA ALA A 317 22.18 -0.94 3.67
C ALA A 317 21.57 -1.66 4.89
N LEU A 318 21.96 -2.91 5.10
CA LEU A 318 21.70 -3.66 6.32
C LEU A 318 23.01 -3.93 7.06
N ASP A 319 23.10 -3.47 8.30
CA ASP A 319 24.20 -3.79 9.21
C ASP A 319 23.85 -5.02 10.05
N CYS A 320 24.60 -6.09 9.83
CA CYS A 320 24.45 -7.40 10.45
C CYS A 320 25.58 -7.72 11.45
N SER A 321 26.42 -6.72 11.79
CA SER A 321 27.57 -6.90 12.68
C SER A 321 27.19 -7.39 14.08
N LYS A 322 25.96 -7.10 14.51
CA LYS A 322 25.38 -7.55 15.78
C LYS A 322 24.28 -8.59 15.60
N ALA A 323 24.22 -9.30 14.48
CA ALA A 323 23.23 -10.36 14.27
C ALA A 323 23.42 -11.51 15.29
N GLY A 324 22.31 -12.07 15.78
CA GLY A 324 22.30 -13.18 16.74
C GLY A 324 21.13 -13.09 17.74
N PRO A 325 20.96 -14.09 18.61
CA PRO A 325 19.76 -14.23 19.45
C PRO A 325 19.48 -13.03 20.38
N SER A 326 20.53 -12.40 20.92
CA SER A 326 20.41 -11.18 21.75
C SER A 326 20.84 -9.91 21.01
N GLY A 327 21.04 -10.02 19.70
CA GLY A 327 21.57 -9.00 18.83
C GLY A 327 20.48 -8.11 18.23
N GLU A 328 20.89 -7.03 17.59
CA GLU A 328 19.98 -6.17 16.82
C GLU A 328 20.56 -5.87 15.45
N LEU A 329 19.67 -5.76 14.48
CA LEU A 329 19.97 -5.40 13.10
C LEU A 329 19.72 -3.91 12.92
N SER A 330 20.54 -3.24 12.12
CA SER A 330 20.34 -1.81 11.80
C SER A 330 20.13 -1.63 10.30
N LEU A 331 18.97 -1.08 9.93
CA LEU A 331 18.63 -0.71 8.57
C LEU A 331 18.96 0.75 8.34
N LYS A 332 19.87 1.05 7.40
CA LYS A 332 20.13 2.40 6.94
C LYS A 332 19.25 2.70 5.73
N LEU A 333 18.52 3.81 5.76
CA LEU A 333 17.72 4.32 4.64
C LEU A 333 18.55 5.24 3.73
N THR A 334 18.08 5.48 2.50
CA THR A 334 18.73 6.41 1.56
C THR A 334 18.66 7.87 1.99
N ASP A 335 17.79 8.22 2.93
CA ASP A 335 17.72 9.54 3.56
C ASP A 335 18.52 9.60 4.88
N GLU A 336 19.47 8.68 5.07
CA GLU A 336 20.39 8.55 6.20
C GLU A 336 19.77 8.13 7.54
N ARG A 337 18.44 8.11 7.67
CA ARG A 337 17.77 7.57 8.85
C ARG A 337 18.14 6.11 9.08
N ARG A 338 18.13 5.71 10.35
CA ARG A 338 18.40 4.34 10.78
C ARG A 338 17.23 3.80 11.57
N LEU A 339 16.86 2.56 11.27
CA LEU A 339 15.88 1.78 12.03
C LEU A 339 16.57 0.60 12.70
N ARG A 340 16.10 0.21 13.87
CA ARG A 340 16.63 -0.93 14.64
C ARG A 340 15.58 -2.00 14.71
N SER A 341 15.96 -3.26 14.50
CA SER A 341 15.04 -4.38 14.65
C SER A 341 15.71 -5.65 15.14
N LYS A 342 14.96 -6.49 15.85
CA LYS A 342 15.40 -7.82 16.28
C LYS A 342 15.49 -8.80 15.10
N THR A 343 14.61 -8.65 14.11
CA THR A 343 14.59 -9.48 12.90
C THR A 343 14.32 -8.66 11.65
N VAL A 344 14.83 -9.11 10.50
CA VAL A 344 14.58 -8.47 9.20
C VAL A 344 14.00 -9.47 8.23
N VAL A 345 12.96 -9.09 7.51
CA VAL A 345 12.39 -9.87 6.41
C VAL A 345 12.70 -9.17 5.08
N ILE A 346 13.56 -9.79 4.28
CA ILE A 346 13.90 -9.37 2.92
C ILE A 346 12.73 -9.77 2.01
N ALA A 347 11.89 -8.80 1.67
CA ALA A 347 10.75 -8.92 0.77
C ALA A 347 10.85 -7.96 -0.43
N SER A 348 12.09 -7.59 -0.80
CA SER A 348 12.40 -6.55 -1.79
C SER A 348 12.07 -6.96 -3.23
N GLY A 349 11.72 -8.23 -3.45
CA GLY A 349 11.33 -8.77 -4.73
C GLY A 349 12.45 -8.72 -5.76
N ALA A 350 12.07 -8.42 -7.00
CA ALA A 350 12.98 -8.34 -8.13
C ALA A 350 12.60 -7.17 -9.04
N ARG A 351 13.49 -6.77 -9.94
CA ARG A 351 13.21 -5.87 -11.07
C ARG A 351 13.24 -6.66 -12.37
N TYR A 352 12.41 -6.27 -13.34
CA TYR A 352 12.53 -6.84 -14.68
C TYR A 352 13.91 -6.56 -15.26
N ARG A 353 14.51 -7.57 -15.91
CA ARG A 353 15.81 -7.42 -16.55
C ARG A 353 15.70 -6.40 -17.68
N ARG A 354 16.76 -5.64 -17.88
CA ARG A 354 16.88 -4.75 -19.05
C ARG A 354 17.46 -5.55 -20.21
N PRO A 355 16.74 -5.68 -21.35
CA PRO A 355 17.34 -6.27 -22.53
C PRO A 355 18.50 -5.38 -23.01
N ALA A 356 19.54 -6.00 -23.59
CA ALA A 356 20.68 -5.29 -24.17
C ALA A 356 20.28 -4.61 -25.50
N VAL A 357 19.45 -3.57 -25.37
CA VAL A 357 18.99 -2.70 -26.46
C VAL A 357 19.59 -1.32 -26.23
N GLU A 358 20.27 -0.80 -27.24
CA GLU A 358 20.89 0.50 -27.16
C GLU A 358 19.84 1.58 -26.88
N ARG A 359 20.21 2.62 -26.12
CA ARG A 359 19.34 3.76 -25.79
C ARG A 359 18.08 3.42 -24.98
N LEU A 360 17.95 2.20 -24.44
CA LEU A 360 16.77 1.81 -23.63
C LEU A 360 16.45 2.79 -22.50
N SER A 361 17.46 3.21 -21.74
CA SER A 361 17.31 4.17 -20.63
C SER A 361 16.81 5.55 -21.07
N GLU A 362 16.97 5.93 -22.34
CA GLU A 362 16.43 7.19 -22.86
C GLU A 362 14.91 7.16 -22.96
N PHE A 363 14.30 5.98 -23.12
CA PHE A 363 12.87 5.83 -23.38
C PHE A 363 12.09 5.19 -22.21
N GLU A 364 12.76 4.80 -21.12
CA GLU A 364 12.08 4.36 -19.89
C GLU A 364 11.17 5.48 -19.36
N GLY A 365 9.88 5.19 -19.21
CA GLY A 365 8.86 6.18 -18.83
C GLY A 365 8.50 7.18 -19.95
N ARG A 366 9.08 7.04 -21.14
CA ARG A 366 8.83 7.84 -22.35
C ARG A 366 8.51 6.94 -23.56
N GLY A 367 7.68 5.94 -23.33
CA GLY A 367 7.28 4.94 -24.33
C GLY A 367 7.71 3.51 -23.99
N VAL A 368 8.72 3.32 -23.14
CA VAL A 368 9.09 1.99 -22.62
C VAL A 368 8.63 1.84 -21.16
N SER A 369 7.83 0.80 -20.91
CA SER A 369 7.24 0.48 -19.61
C SER A 369 7.53 -0.97 -19.22
N TYR A 370 7.63 -1.24 -17.91
CA TYR A 370 7.82 -2.58 -17.35
C TYR A 370 6.56 -3.11 -16.66
N TRP A 371 5.41 -2.53 -16.99
CA TRP A 371 4.11 -2.84 -16.43
C TRP A 371 3.04 -2.37 -17.41
N ALA A 372 1.84 -2.96 -17.31
CA ALA A 372 0.67 -2.56 -18.09
C ALA A 372 -0.50 -2.35 -17.13
N SER A 373 -0.76 -1.08 -16.79
CA SER A 373 -1.87 -0.69 -15.91
C SER A 373 -2.94 0.09 -16.68
N ALA A 374 -4.06 0.40 -16.01
CA ALA A 374 -5.09 1.28 -16.57
C ALA A 374 -4.56 2.65 -17.01
N PHE A 375 -3.46 3.12 -16.39
CA PHE A 375 -2.81 4.36 -16.76
C PHE A 375 -2.14 4.27 -18.13
N GLU A 376 -1.28 3.27 -18.35
CA GLU A 376 -0.64 3.06 -19.66
C GLU A 376 -1.67 2.72 -20.73
N ALA A 377 -2.71 1.95 -20.39
CA ALA A 377 -3.79 1.61 -21.30
C ALA A 377 -4.50 2.85 -21.87
N LYS A 378 -4.78 3.87 -21.04
CA LYS A 378 -5.36 5.15 -21.51
C LYS A 378 -4.48 5.85 -22.54
N THR A 379 -3.15 5.81 -22.35
CA THR A 379 -2.21 6.43 -23.29
C THR A 379 -2.00 5.63 -24.58
N CYS A 380 -2.41 4.36 -24.60
CA CYS A 380 -2.29 3.46 -25.76
C CYS A 380 -3.60 3.34 -26.57
N ALA A 381 -4.64 4.11 -26.22
CA ALA A 381 -5.86 4.15 -27.01
C ALA A 381 -5.52 4.51 -28.46
N ASP A 382 -6.02 3.72 -29.40
CA ASP A 382 -5.79 3.88 -30.85
C ASP A 382 -4.33 3.67 -31.32
N ALA A 383 -3.45 3.09 -30.49
CA ALA A 383 -2.04 2.84 -30.84
C ALA A 383 -1.73 1.35 -31.09
N GLU A 384 -0.75 1.07 -31.96
CA GLU A 384 -0.08 -0.24 -31.99
C GLU A 384 0.95 -0.29 -30.85
N VAL A 385 1.03 -1.43 -30.17
CA VAL A 385 1.96 -1.63 -29.05
C VAL A 385 2.83 -2.87 -29.25
N ALA A 386 4.06 -2.83 -28.77
CA ALA A 386 4.95 -3.99 -28.71
C ALA A 386 5.07 -4.51 -27.28
N LEU A 387 4.97 -5.82 -27.10
CA LEU A 387 5.09 -6.49 -25.81
C LEU A 387 6.16 -7.58 -25.90
N VAL A 388 7.20 -7.48 -25.09
CA VAL A 388 8.35 -8.40 -25.13
C VAL A 388 8.29 -9.35 -23.94
N GLY A 389 8.08 -10.64 -24.19
CA GLY A 389 8.08 -11.67 -23.16
C GLY A 389 7.10 -12.83 -23.44
N GLY A 390 7.44 -14.03 -22.95
CA GLY A 390 6.64 -15.26 -23.12
C GLY A 390 6.07 -15.86 -21.83
N GLY A 391 6.21 -15.17 -20.70
CA GLY A 391 5.72 -15.62 -19.39
C GLY A 391 4.29 -15.17 -19.09
N ASN A 392 3.76 -15.57 -17.93
CA ASN A 392 2.38 -15.24 -17.54
C ASN A 392 2.10 -13.73 -17.43
N SER A 393 3.02 -12.95 -16.85
CA SER A 393 2.87 -11.50 -16.76
C SER A 393 2.76 -10.85 -18.15
N ALA A 394 3.57 -11.34 -19.10
CA ALA A 394 3.52 -10.88 -20.49
C ALA A 394 2.16 -11.19 -21.15
N GLY A 395 1.65 -12.41 -20.95
CA GLY A 395 0.35 -12.81 -21.50
C GLY A 395 -0.84 -12.07 -20.90
N GLN A 396 -0.84 -11.86 -19.58
CA GLN A 396 -1.87 -11.05 -18.90
C GLN A 396 -1.87 -9.60 -19.42
N ALA A 397 -0.68 -9.01 -19.55
CA ALA A 397 -0.54 -7.68 -20.10
C ALA A 397 -0.98 -7.61 -21.58
N ALA A 398 -0.66 -8.61 -22.41
CA ALA A 398 -1.07 -8.63 -23.82
C ALA A 398 -2.61 -8.63 -23.95
N VAL A 399 -3.29 -9.52 -23.22
CA VAL A 399 -4.76 -9.60 -23.20
C VAL A 399 -5.39 -8.33 -22.67
N PHE A 400 -4.79 -7.72 -21.65
CA PHE A 400 -5.29 -6.46 -21.10
C PHE A 400 -5.14 -5.32 -22.12
N MET A 401 -3.95 -5.14 -22.69
CA MET A 401 -3.68 -4.09 -23.67
C MET A 401 -4.50 -4.24 -24.94
N ALA A 402 -4.83 -5.47 -25.36
CA ALA A 402 -5.66 -5.74 -26.52
C ALA A 402 -7.09 -5.17 -26.42
N GLN A 403 -7.56 -4.79 -25.22
CA GLN A 403 -8.84 -4.11 -25.04
C GLN A 403 -8.79 -2.61 -25.39
N TYR A 404 -7.59 -2.04 -25.51
CA TYR A 404 -7.36 -0.60 -25.67
C TYR A 404 -6.55 -0.26 -26.93
N ALA A 405 -5.54 -1.08 -27.23
CA ALA A 405 -4.66 -0.92 -28.39
C ALA A 405 -5.32 -1.47 -29.66
N ILE A 406 -5.05 -0.83 -30.81
CA ILE A 406 -5.51 -1.35 -32.11
C ILE A 406 -4.84 -2.67 -32.47
N LYS A 407 -3.60 -2.88 -32.01
CA LYS A 407 -2.84 -4.11 -32.23
C LYS A 407 -1.76 -4.30 -31.17
N VAL A 408 -1.58 -5.54 -30.73
CA VAL A 408 -0.53 -5.94 -29.78
C VAL A 408 0.43 -6.91 -30.47
N PHE A 409 1.66 -6.50 -30.71
CA PHE A 409 2.72 -7.37 -31.21
C PHE A 409 3.46 -8.01 -30.05
N MET A 410 3.32 -9.33 -29.88
CA MET A 410 3.95 -10.06 -28.78
C MET A 410 5.23 -10.73 -29.25
N LEU A 411 6.38 -10.12 -28.92
CA LEU A 411 7.72 -10.58 -29.30
C LEU A 411 8.19 -11.65 -28.31
N ILE A 412 8.44 -12.86 -28.83
CA ILE A 412 8.88 -14.00 -28.01
C ILE A 412 10.15 -14.60 -28.59
N ARG A 413 11.14 -14.87 -27.72
CA ARG A 413 12.41 -15.51 -28.11
C ARG A 413 12.25 -16.97 -28.52
N GLY A 414 11.29 -17.65 -27.88
CA GLY A 414 11.03 -19.07 -28.09
C GLY A 414 10.15 -19.36 -29.31
N PRO A 415 9.90 -20.65 -29.58
CA PRO A 415 8.98 -21.12 -30.62
C PRO A 415 7.52 -20.75 -30.33
N SER A 416 7.13 -20.72 -29.06
CA SER A 416 5.75 -20.58 -28.61
C SER A 416 5.69 -20.16 -27.14
N LEU A 417 4.48 -19.93 -26.63
CA LEU A 417 4.19 -19.59 -25.23
C LEU A 417 4.12 -20.80 -24.29
N ALA A 418 4.04 -22.02 -24.84
CA ALA A 418 3.67 -23.23 -24.11
C ALA A 418 4.68 -23.65 -23.02
N ALA A 419 5.94 -23.25 -23.14
CA ALA A 419 6.99 -23.62 -22.20
C ALA A 419 6.87 -22.90 -20.83
N SER A 420 6.26 -21.70 -20.80
CA SER A 420 6.31 -20.81 -19.63
C SER A 420 4.96 -20.19 -19.23
N MET A 421 3.97 -20.23 -20.11
CA MET A 421 2.67 -19.60 -19.88
C MET A 421 1.60 -20.61 -19.50
N SER A 422 0.71 -20.24 -18.58
CA SER A 422 -0.46 -21.01 -18.20
C SER A 422 -1.39 -21.20 -19.38
N ARG A 423 -1.96 -22.41 -19.51
CA ARG A 423 -2.78 -22.80 -20.66
C ARG A 423 -3.94 -21.84 -20.96
N TYR A 424 -4.66 -21.40 -19.93
CA TYR A 424 -5.81 -20.50 -20.11
C TYR A 424 -5.44 -19.16 -20.78
N LEU A 425 -4.23 -18.63 -20.54
CA LEU A 425 -3.76 -17.40 -21.17
C LEU A 425 -3.40 -17.64 -22.62
N ILE A 426 -2.80 -18.79 -22.94
CA ILE A 426 -2.51 -19.18 -24.33
C ILE A 426 -3.81 -19.25 -25.13
N ASP A 427 -4.82 -19.92 -24.58
CA ASP A 427 -6.12 -20.05 -25.23
C ASP A 427 -6.79 -18.68 -25.44
N ARG A 428 -6.71 -17.79 -24.44
CA ARG A 428 -7.26 -16.43 -24.56
C ARG A 428 -6.51 -15.56 -25.56
N ILE A 429 -5.18 -15.64 -25.60
CA ILE A 429 -4.35 -14.92 -26.57
C ILE A 429 -4.71 -15.36 -27.99
N ASN A 430 -4.81 -16.67 -28.23
CA ASN A 430 -5.19 -17.21 -29.54
C ASN A 430 -6.61 -16.80 -29.96
N ALA A 431 -7.52 -16.62 -28.99
CA ALA A 431 -8.89 -16.16 -29.24
C ALA A 431 -9.01 -14.63 -29.45
N THR A 432 -7.94 -13.87 -29.23
CA THR A 432 -7.97 -12.40 -29.29
C THR A 432 -7.41 -11.92 -30.64
N PRO A 433 -8.25 -11.38 -31.55
CA PRO A 433 -7.88 -11.21 -32.96
C PRO A 433 -6.82 -10.12 -33.22
N ASN A 434 -6.68 -9.14 -32.33
CA ASN A 434 -5.71 -8.05 -32.46
C ASN A 434 -4.39 -8.32 -31.72
N ILE A 435 -4.13 -9.56 -31.26
CA ILE A 435 -2.82 -9.97 -30.75
C ILE A 435 -2.08 -10.75 -31.85
N GLU A 436 -0.90 -10.30 -32.23
CA GLU A 436 -0.01 -11.01 -33.16
C GLU A 436 1.19 -11.58 -32.42
N LEU A 437 1.34 -12.90 -32.41
CA LEU A 437 2.53 -13.56 -31.89
C LEU A 437 3.67 -13.46 -32.91
N ARG A 438 4.85 -13.08 -32.42
CA ARG A 438 6.09 -13.01 -33.21
C ARG A 438 7.15 -13.96 -32.62
N PRO A 439 7.12 -15.27 -32.98
CA PRO A 439 8.12 -16.24 -32.53
C PRO A 439 9.54 -15.88 -32.98
N TYR A 440 10.52 -16.32 -32.20
CA TYR A 440 11.94 -16.08 -32.44
C TYR A 440 12.29 -14.60 -32.71
N THR A 441 11.54 -13.66 -32.12
CA THR A 441 11.69 -12.24 -32.42
C THR A 441 12.21 -11.50 -31.20
N GLU A 442 13.22 -10.66 -31.42
CA GLU A 442 13.87 -9.84 -30.40
C GLU A 442 13.82 -8.36 -30.77
N LEU A 443 13.54 -7.52 -29.77
CA LEU A 443 13.67 -6.07 -29.89
C LEU A 443 15.14 -5.72 -30.11
N LYS A 444 15.43 -4.90 -31.12
CA LYS A 444 16.79 -4.62 -31.59
C LYS A 444 17.18 -3.15 -31.42
N GLU A 445 16.32 -2.22 -31.80
CA GLU A 445 16.59 -0.77 -31.73
C GLU A 445 15.35 0.02 -31.32
N LEU A 446 15.61 1.17 -30.68
CA LEU A 446 14.61 2.16 -30.28
C LEU A 446 14.90 3.48 -30.99
N HIS A 447 13.86 4.08 -31.59
CA HIS A 447 13.93 5.30 -32.37
C HIS A 447 13.10 6.40 -31.70
N GLY A 448 13.60 7.64 -31.71
CA GLY A 448 12.97 8.78 -31.07
C GLY A 448 13.99 9.73 -30.47
N ASN A 449 13.52 10.71 -29.71
CA ASN A 449 14.34 11.68 -28.99
C ASN A 449 13.87 11.82 -27.53
N ARG A 450 14.67 12.49 -26.69
CA ARG A 450 14.37 12.59 -25.24
C ARG A 450 13.18 13.49 -24.92
N GLU A 451 12.86 14.44 -25.80
CA GLU A 451 11.80 15.44 -25.59
C GLU A 451 10.42 14.86 -25.95
N GLU A 452 10.30 14.22 -27.12
CA GLU A 452 9.06 13.66 -27.66
C GLU A 452 8.84 12.18 -27.30
N GLY A 453 9.89 11.50 -26.81
CA GLY A 453 9.89 10.10 -26.44
C GLY A 453 10.07 9.13 -27.62
N LEU A 454 9.64 7.90 -27.42
CA LEU A 454 9.74 6.82 -28.41
C LEU A 454 8.80 7.09 -29.60
N SER A 455 9.34 6.98 -30.82
CA SER A 455 8.61 7.18 -32.07
C SER A 455 8.50 5.92 -32.93
N ALA A 456 9.47 5.01 -32.84
CA ALA A 456 9.44 3.73 -33.55
C ALA A 456 10.35 2.68 -32.87
N VAL A 457 10.16 1.41 -33.25
CA VAL A 457 11.00 0.29 -32.82
C VAL A 457 11.44 -0.55 -34.01
N SER A 458 12.62 -1.15 -33.91
CA SER A 458 13.04 -2.22 -34.81
C SER A 458 13.16 -3.53 -34.04
N TRP A 459 12.70 -4.63 -34.63
CA TRP A 459 12.93 -5.98 -34.12
C TRP A 459 13.49 -6.89 -35.20
N ARG A 460 14.11 -7.98 -34.77
CA ARG A 460 14.70 -8.98 -35.65
C ARG A 460 14.17 -10.37 -35.35
N ASN A 461 13.81 -11.12 -36.38
CA ASN A 461 13.62 -12.55 -36.27
C ASN A 461 14.99 -13.24 -36.26
N THR A 462 15.34 -13.93 -35.18
CA THR A 462 16.65 -14.55 -34.98
C THR A 462 16.88 -15.80 -35.81
N ARG A 463 15.83 -16.38 -36.42
CA ARG A 463 15.97 -17.52 -37.34
C ARG A 463 16.15 -17.09 -38.79
N THR A 464 15.37 -16.12 -39.24
CA THR A 464 15.39 -15.68 -40.65
C THR A 464 16.33 -14.50 -40.90
N GLY A 465 16.73 -13.79 -39.84
CA GLY A 465 17.51 -12.56 -39.93
C GLY A 465 16.68 -11.34 -40.38
N VAL A 466 15.39 -11.50 -40.67
CA VAL A 466 14.53 -10.41 -41.14
C VAL A 466 14.36 -9.37 -40.04
N GLU A 467 14.67 -8.12 -40.37
CA GLU A 467 14.47 -6.95 -39.52
C GLU A 467 13.28 -6.13 -40.03
N GLU A 468 12.53 -5.57 -39.09
CA GLU A 468 11.32 -4.81 -39.38
C GLU A 468 11.25 -3.61 -38.44
N LYS A 469 11.01 -2.43 -39.02
CA LYS A 469 10.79 -1.18 -38.28
C LYS A 469 9.30 -0.85 -38.29
N ARG A 470 8.75 -0.53 -37.12
CA ARG A 470 7.34 -0.14 -36.94
C ARG A 470 7.23 1.18 -36.17
N PRO A 471 6.29 2.07 -36.53
CA PRO A 471 6.05 3.34 -35.84
C PRO A 471 5.30 3.14 -34.50
N ILE A 472 5.86 2.29 -33.64
CA ILE A 472 5.30 1.95 -32.32
C ILE A 472 5.93 2.86 -31.28
N ARG A 473 5.09 3.53 -30.51
CA ARG A 473 5.47 4.48 -29.44
C ARG A 473 5.41 3.87 -28.04
N HIS A 474 4.86 2.66 -27.91
CA HIS A 474 4.66 1.98 -26.64
C HIS A 474 5.24 0.56 -26.67
N VAL A 475 6.21 0.31 -25.79
CA VAL A 475 6.88 -0.98 -25.60
C VAL A 475 6.74 -1.42 -24.16
N PHE A 476 6.28 -2.65 -23.97
CA PHE A 476 6.12 -3.27 -22.66
C PHE A 476 7.10 -4.41 -22.49
N LEU A 477 7.99 -4.32 -21.50
CA LEU A 477 9.07 -5.30 -21.27
C LEU A 477 8.76 -6.22 -20.08
N PHE A 478 8.67 -7.52 -20.36
CA PHE A 478 8.42 -8.59 -19.39
C PHE A 478 9.46 -9.73 -19.54
N VAL A 479 10.75 -9.38 -19.49
CA VAL A 479 11.88 -10.26 -19.85
C VAL A 479 12.67 -10.74 -18.62
N GLY A 480 12.14 -11.67 -17.82
CA GLY A 480 12.84 -12.20 -16.64
C GLY A 480 13.10 -11.12 -15.57
N ALA A 481 13.67 -11.50 -14.42
CA ALA A 481 13.87 -10.56 -13.32
C ALA A 481 15.21 -10.78 -12.61
N ASP A 482 15.83 -9.69 -12.17
CA ASP A 482 17.03 -9.66 -11.35
C ASP A 482 16.62 -9.22 -9.92
N PRO A 483 17.07 -9.91 -8.86
CA PRO A 483 16.62 -9.67 -7.50
C PRO A 483 17.12 -8.35 -6.91
N GLU A 484 16.34 -7.74 -6.02
CA GLU A 484 16.72 -6.49 -5.34
C GLU A 484 17.55 -6.77 -4.07
N THR A 485 18.81 -7.17 -4.26
CA THR A 485 19.70 -7.62 -3.17
C THR A 485 20.93 -6.73 -2.93
N ARG A 486 21.18 -5.70 -3.75
CA ARG A 486 22.36 -4.82 -3.62
C ARG A 486 22.52 -4.21 -2.23
N TRP A 487 21.43 -3.85 -1.56
CA TRP A 487 21.45 -3.26 -0.22
C TRP A 487 21.89 -4.25 0.90
N LEU A 488 22.10 -5.52 0.56
CA LEU A 488 22.61 -6.56 1.47
C LEU A 488 24.14 -6.71 1.40
N GLU A 489 24.81 -5.99 0.48
CA GLU A 489 26.27 -5.98 0.38
C GLU A 489 26.88 -5.61 1.75
N GLY A 490 27.82 -6.43 2.23
CA GLY A 490 28.47 -6.27 3.53
C GLY A 490 27.72 -6.88 4.73
N CYS A 491 26.45 -7.27 4.62
CA CYS A 491 25.72 -7.95 5.71
C CYS A 491 26.14 -9.42 5.89
N GLY A 492 26.66 -10.08 4.85
CA GLY A 492 27.00 -11.51 4.89
C GLY A 492 25.85 -12.45 4.52
N VAL A 493 24.76 -11.92 3.95
CA VAL A 493 23.68 -12.72 3.35
C VAL A 493 24.20 -13.39 2.07
N ALA A 494 24.11 -14.72 2.03
CA ALA A 494 24.55 -15.53 0.90
C ALA A 494 23.53 -15.47 -0.25
N LEU A 495 24.05 -15.30 -1.47
CA LEU A 495 23.26 -15.24 -2.69
C LEU A 495 23.63 -16.42 -3.61
N ASP A 496 22.69 -16.85 -4.46
CA ASP A 496 22.99 -17.79 -5.53
C ASP A 496 23.73 -17.12 -6.70
N SER A 497 24.10 -17.89 -7.72
CA SER A 497 24.82 -17.39 -8.90
C SER A 497 24.05 -16.36 -9.74
N HIS A 498 22.75 -16.21 -9.50
CA HIS A 498 21.88 -15.23 -10.14
C HIS A 498 21.53 -14.06 -9.20
N GLY A 499 22.14 -14.01 -8.01
CA GLY A 499 21.97 -12.94 -7.03
C GLY A 499 20.76 -13.07 -6.11
N PHE A 500 20.02 -14.18 -6.13
CA PHE A 500 18.85 -14.38 -5.26
C PHE A 500 19.28 -14.87 -3.87
N VAL A 501 18.54 -14.50 -2.83
CA VAL A 501 18.88 -14.86 -1.44
C VAL A 501 18.71 -16.37 -1.22
N LEU A 502 19.77 -17.03 -0.76
CA LEU A 502 19.73 -18.41 -0.32
C LEU A 502 19.11 -18.49 1.08
N THR A 503 18.29 -19.52 1.34
CA THR A 503 17.65 -19.73 2.64
C THR A 503 17.68 -21.19 3.09
N GLY A 504 17.48 -21.41 4.39
CA GLY A 504 17.29 -22.73 5.00
C GLY A 504 18.44 -23.69 4.73
N GLN A 505 18.12 -24.88 4.23
CA GLN A 505 19.13 -25.91 4.01
C GLN A 505 20.24 -25.48 3.04
N ALA A 506 19.93 -24.56 2.11
CA ALA A 506 20.93 -24.05 1.16
C ALA A 506 22.00 -23.17 1.82
N THR A 507 21.77 -22.70 3.04
CA THR A 507 22.73 -21.91 3.84
C THR A 507 23.32 -22.69 5.03
N ALA A 508 22.94 -23.96 5.22
CA ALA A 508 23.34 -24.77 6.37
C ALA A 508 24.86 -24.96 6.51
N SER A 509 25.61 -25.00 5.40
CA SER A 509 27.07 -25.09 5.43
C SER A 509 27.77 -23.74 5.68
N LEU A 510 27.02 -22.64 5.67
CA LEU A 510 27.53 -21.26 5.78
C LEU A 510 27.25 -20.65 7.16
N ALA A 511 26.24 -21.15 7.87
CA ALA A 511 25.87 -20.68 9.20
C ALA A 511 26.71 -21.39 10.27
N ALA A 512 27.78 -20.74 10.74
CA ALA A 512 28.67 -21.30 11.76
C ALA A 512 27.93 -21.53 13.10
N GLY A 513 27.53 -22.77 13.38
CA GLY A 513 26.91 -23.17 14.65
C GLY A 513 25.42 -22.84 14.80
N HIS A 514 24.77 -22.35 13.74
CA HIS A 514 23.32 -22.11 13.68
C HIS A 514 22.72 -22.93 12.55
N VAL A 515 21.60 -23.63 12.78
CA VAL A 515 20.89 -24.35 11.72
C VAL A 515 19.78 -23.43 11.20
N PRO A 516 19.90 -22.88 9.98
CA PRO A 516 18.93 -21.90 9.49
C PRO A 516 17.55 -22.53 9.30
N ALA A 517 16.52 -21.83 9.75
CA ALA A 517 15.13 -22.20 9.48
C ALA A 517 14.81 -22.10 7.96
N PRO A 518 13.74 -22.74 7.44
CA PRO A 518 13.50 -22.86 5.99
C PRO A 518 13.54 -21.55 5.17
N LEU A 519 13.11 -20.44 5.75
CA LEU A 519 13.10 -19.10 5.12
C LEU A 519 14.16 -18.16 5.70
N GLU A 520 14.97 -18.63 6.64
CA GLU A 520 16.07 -17.87 7.22
C GLU A 520 17.28 -17.89 6.28
N SER A 521 17.96 -16.75 6.15
CA SER A 521 19.15 -16.59 5.30
C SER A 521 20.40 -17.22 5.95
N SER A 522 21.59 -16.92 5.44
CA SER A 522 22.85 -17.28 6.12
C SER A 522 23.13 -16.43 7.36
N VAL A 523 22.37 -15.35 7.60
CA VAL A 523 22.50 -14.47 8.76
C VAL A 523 21.34 -14.75 9.73
N PRO A 524 21.61 -15.14 10.99
CA PRO A 524 20.56 -15.40 11.99
C PRO A 524 19.62 -14.20 12.19
N GLY A 525 18.31 -14.46 12.22
CA GLY A 525 17.28 -13.43 12.38
C GLY A 525 16.99 -12.62 11.12
N VAL A 526 17.64 -12.93 9.99
CA VAL A 526 17.35 -12.35 8.67
C VAL A 526 16.67 -13.39 7.80
N PHE A 527 15.41 -13.17 7.46
CA PHE A 527 14.58 -14.03 6.62
C PHE A 527 14.43 -13.46 5.22
N ALA A 528 14.12 -14.29 4.22
CA ALA A 528 13.79 -13.84 2.87
C ALA A 528 12.54 -14.53 2.35
N VAL A 529 11.67 -13.76 1.68
CA VAL A 529 10.37 -14.24 1.18
C VAL A 529 10.03 -13.67 -0.19
N GLY A 530 9.31 -14.45 -0.99
CA GLY A 530 8.84 -14.04 -2.32
C GLY A 530 9.97 -13.95 -3.35
N ASP A 531 9.79 -13.09 -4.35
CA ASP A 531 10.58 -13.12 -5.57
C ASP A 531 12.08 -12.79 -5.38
N VAL A 532 12.52 -12.30 -4.23
CA VAL A 532 13.95 -12.09 -3.93
C VAL A 532 14.67 -13.40 -3.55
N ARG A 533 13.91 -14.41 -3.12
CA ARG A 533 14.44 -15.68 -2.62
C ARG A 533 14.76 -16.65 -3.76
N SER A 534 15.85 -17.40 -3.62
CA SER A 534 16.22 -18.46 -4.55
C SER A 534 15.21 -19.62 -4.46
N GLY A 535 14.85 -20.19 -5.61
CA GLY A 535 13.88 -21.30 -5.69
C GLY A 535 12.43 -20.96 -5.33
N SER A 536 12.09 -19.70 -5.06
CA SER A 536 10.68 -19.29 -4.86
C SER A 536 9.87 -19.49 -6.15
N VAL A 537 8.57 -19.78 -6.02
CA VAL A 537 7.69 -20.08 -7.16
C VAL A 537 7.38 -18.90 -8.10
N LYS A 538 7.80 -17.67 -7.75
CA LYS A 538 7.56 -16.42 -8.50
C LYS A 538 6.08 -16.17 -8.85
N ARG A 539 5.21 -16.34 -7.85
CA ARG A 539 3.75 -16.17 -7.96
C ARG A 539 3.21 -15.42 -6.75
N VAL A 540 2.16 -14.62 -6.97
CA VAL A 540 1.48 -13.87 -5.89
C VAL A 540 1.04 -14.78 -4.74
N GLY A 541 0.40 -15.92 -5.03
CA GLY A 541 -0.01 -16.89 -4.00
C GLY A 541 1.15 -17.47 -3.20
N GLY A 542 2.24 -17.84 -3.86
CA GLY A 542 3.43 -18.34 -3.18
C GLY A 542 4.13 -17.27 -2.35
N ALA A 543 4.23 -16.05 -2.87
CA ALA A 543 4.80 -14.91 -2.16
C ALA A 543 4.03 -14.61 -0.86
N ILE A 544 2.70 -14.61 -0.92
CA ILE A 544 1.84 -14.43 0.27
C ILE A 544 2.00 -15.59 1.26
N GLY A 545 2.04 -16.83 0.77
CA GLY A 545 2.25 -18.00 1.61
C GLY A 545 3.60 -18.00 2.33
N GLU A 546 4.68 -17.65 1.63
CA GLU A 546 6.02 -17.51 2.23
C GLU A 546 6.04 -16.38 3.28
N GLY A 547 5.42 -15.23 2.98
CA GLY A 547 5.32 -14.11 3.92
C GLY A 547 4.61 -14.50 5.23
N ALA A 548 3.50 -15.22 5.13
CA ALA A 548 2.79 -15.73 6.30
C ALA A 548 3.62 -16.77 7.08
N ALA A 549 4.25 -17.72 6.37
CA ALA A 549 5.04 -18.79 6.98
C ALA A 549 6.27 -18.25 7.72
N ALA A 550 6.88 -17.15 7.25
CA ALA A 550 8.02 -16.53 7.90
C ALA A 550 7.71 -16.06 9.34
N VAL A 551 6.49 -15.62 9.62
CA VAL A 551 6.09 -15.09 10.93
C VAL A 551 6.21 -16.15 12.04
N ALA A 552 5.80 -17.39 11.76
CA ALA A 552 5.98 -18.49 12.70
C ALA A 552 7.47 -18.76 13.01
N LEU A 553 8.36 -18.62 12.02
CA LEU A 553 9.79 -18.79 12.19
C LEU A 553 10.42 -17.61 12.96
N ILE A 554 9.91 -16.39 12.75
CA ILE A 554 10.29 -15.20 13.51
C ILE A 554 9.95 -15.39 14.99
N HIS A 555 8.75 -15.87 15.32
CA HIS A 555 8.39 -16.16 16.72
C HIS A 555 9.32 -17.19 17.35
N GLN A 556 9.68 -18.26 16.62
CA GLN A 556 10.64 -19.26 17.10
C GLN A 556 12.02 -18.64 17.36
N TYR A 557 12.50 -17.79 16.45
CA TYR A 557 13.77 -17.09 16.60
C TYR A 557 13.76 -16.15 17.82
N LEU A 558 12.72 -15.33 17.97
CA LEU A 558 12.57 -14.39 19.08
C LEU A 558 12.44 -15.11 20.43
N ALA A 559 11.82 -16.30 20.46
CA ALA A 559 11.70 -17.11 21.67
C ALA A 559 13.03 -17.77 22.10
N ALA A 560 13.95 -18.00 21.17
CA ALA A 560 15.27 -18.57 21.44
C ALA A 560 16.27 -17.55 22.02
N ALA A 561 15.96 -16.26 21.96
CA ALA A 561 16.73 -15.20 22.60
C ALA A 561 16.71 -15.36 24.13
N PRO A 562 17.85 -15.29 24.85
CA PRO A 562 17.84 -15.22 26.30
C PRO A 562 17.02 -13.99 26.72
N GLN A 563 15.90 -14.19 27.40
CA GLN A 563 15.14 -13.08 27.96
C GLN A 563 16.06 -12.31 28.90
N SER A 564 16.46 -11.10 28.51
CA SER A 564 17.10 -10.15 29.41
C SER A 564 16.11 -9.93 30.55
N ARG A 565 16.42 -10.43 31.74
CA ARG A 565 15.72 -10.05 32.97
C ARG A 565 15.83 -8.54 33.10
N GLN A 566 14.83 -7.81 32.62
CA GLN A 566 14.63 -6.44 33.06
C GLN A 566 14.42 -6.52 34.57
N ALA A 567 15.29 -5.84 35.30
CA ALA A 567 15.12 -5.61 36.72
C ALA A 567 13.69 -5.14 36.97
N ALA A 568 13.05 -5.70 37.98
CA ALA A 568 11.74 -5.29 38.47
C ALA A 568 11.80 -3.80 38.85
N GLY A 569 11.53 -2.93 37.88
CA GLY A 569 11.17 -1.55 38.07
C GLY A 569 9.68 -1.52 38.31
N THR A 570 9.31 -1.19 39.53
CA THR A 570 7.96 -0.87 40.00
C THR A 570 7.06 -0.25 38.92
N THR A 571 6.03 -0.99 38.52
CA THR A 571 4.81 -0.46 37.90
C THR A 571 4.17 0.57 38.86
N PRO A 572 3.79 1.77 38.42
CA PRO A 572 2.77 2.53 39.13
C PRO A 572 1.46 1.77 38.95
N GLY A 573 0.99 1.12 40.02
CA GLY A 573 -0.30 0.45 40.03
C GLY A 573 -1.42 1.43 39.70
N LEU A 574 -2.37 0.98 38.88
CA LEU A 574 -3.72 1.53 38.89
C LEU A 574 -4.21 1.60 40.35
N PRO A 575 -4.89 2.68 40.77
CA PRO A 575 -5.47 2.73 42.10
C PRO A 575 -6.52 1.62 42.23
N ASP A 576 -6.29 0.75 43.21
CA ASP A 576 -7.24 -0.27 43.66
C ASP A 576 -8.56 0.43 44.05
N PRO A 577 -9.73 -0.08 43.62
CA PRO A 577 -10.99 0.47 44.09
C PRO A 577 -11.12 0.21 45.59
N SER A 578 -11.16 1.29 46.37
CA SER A 578 -11.38 1.28 47.81
C SER A 578 -12.47 0.28 48.22
N PRO A 579 -12.25 -0.58 49.23
CA PRO A 579 -13.30 -1.46 49.70
C PRO A 579 -14.42 -0.64 50.34
N LEU A 580 -15.66 -0.92 49.92
CA LEU A 580 -16.87 -0.46 50.59
C LEU A 580 -16.81 -0.86 52.08
N PRO A 581 -17.21 0.03 53.01
CA PRO A 581 -17.22 -0.34 54.42
C PRO A 581 -18.30 -1.39 54.70
N ASP A 582 -17.91 -2.42 55.46
CA ASP A 582 -18.75 -3.49 55.96
C ASP A 582 -19.99 -2.96 56.69
N GLU A 583 -21.16 -3.34 56.20
CA GLU A 583 -22.46 -3.07 56.81
C GLU A 583 -22.77 -4.14 57.87
N HIS A 584 -22.03 -4.14 58.97
CA HIS A 584 -22.38 -4.94 60.16
C HIS A 584 -22.21 -4.13 61.44
N ASP A 585 -23.17 -3.23 61.69
CA ASP A 585 -23.63 -3.00 63.05
C ASP A 585 -25.09 -2.51 63.07
N ARG A 586 -26.03 -3.44 63.32
CA ARG A 586 -27.33 -3.15 63.96
C ARG A 586 -27.97 -4.46 64.47
N PRO A 587 -28.41 -4.53 65.73
CA PRO A 587 -28.97 -5.74 66.33
C PRO A 587 -30.49 -5.81 66.13
N GLY A 588 -31.04 -6.99 65.86
CA GLY A 588 -32.49 -7.18 65.97
C GLY A 588 -33.12 -8.37 65.25
N ALA A 589 -33.18 -9.51 65.95
CA ALA A 589 -34.37 -10.36 66.10
C ALA A 589 -34.94 -11.21 64.92
N LYS A 590 -34.90 -12.54 65.20
CA LYS A 590 -35.93 -13.59 64.94
C LYS A 590 -35.84 -14.49 63.68
N SER A 591 -35.18 -15.63 63.89
CA SER A 591 -35.70 -17.03 63.79
C SER A 591 -36.42 -17.56 62.54
N HIS A 592 -35.74 -18.51 61.85
CA HIS A 592 -36.18 -19.84 61.33
C HIS A 592 -37.32 -19.98 60.28
N PRO A 593 -37.40 -21.10 59.51
CA PRO A 593 -36.34 -21.93 58.93
C PRO A 593 -36.57 -22.41 57.46
N SER A 594 -35.45 -22.76 56.82
CA SER A 594 -35.20 -23.81 55.79
C SER A 594 -36.34 -24.59 55.09
N ALA A 595 -36.24 -24.68 53.76
CA ALA A 595 -36.57 -25.86 52.95
C ALA A 595 -35.62 -25.90 51.73
N GLN A 596 -34.54 -26.68 51.78
CA GLN A 596 -34.38 -28.02 51.19
C GLN A 596 -34.57 -28.12 49.67
N ARG A 597 -33.44 -28.43 49.02
CA ARG A 597 -33.25 -28.91 47.65
C ARG A 597 -34.08 -30.16 47.40
N LEU A 598 -34.63 -30.29 46.19
CA LEU A 598 -34.84 -31.57 45.50
C LEU A 598 -34.82 -31.32 43.98
N ASN A 599 -33.75 -31.78 43.33
CA ASN A 599 -33.82 -32.39 41.98
C ASN A 599 -34.22 -33.87 42.21
N PRO A 600 -34.81 -34.62 41.25
CA PRO A 600 -34.21 -34.81 39.91
C PRO A 600 -35.17 -35.11 38.73
N SER A 601 -34.53 -35.26 37.56
CA SER A 601 -34.84 -36.15 36.42
C SER A 601 -36.06 -35.86 35.54
N SER A 602 -35.79 -35.36 34.33
CA SER A 602 -36.07 -35.99 33.02
C SER A 602 -35.33 -35.22 31.92
#